data_AF-A0A5A7VEQ3-F1
#
_entry.id   AF-A0A5A7VEQ3-F1
#
_cell.length_a   1.000
_cell.length_b   1.000
_cell.length_c   1.000
_cell.angle_alpha   90.00
_cell.angle_beta   90.00
_cell.angle_gamma   90.00
#
_symmetry.space_group_name_H-M   'P 1'
#
loop_
_entity.id
_entity.type
_entity.pdbx_description
1 polymer ?
#
loop_
_entity_poly.entity_id
_entity_poly.type
_entity_poly.pdbx_seq_one_letter_code
_entity_poly.pdbx_strand_id
1 'polypeptide(L)'
;MDIVPMKIVSNSKYYPFFKDCIGAIDGTHVAARLANDSCILLECIKNPENKFSMPKRDQYYLVNLGYSNMPGLLAPFRGQRYHLRDFRERGHRPRGREEVFNYRHSSLRNVIECCFGILKARFPILKQMPPYPIKT
;
A
#
# COMPACT_ATOMS: atom_id res chain seq x y z
N MET A 1 -18.86 -11.84 -0.95
CA MET A 1 -18.73 -10.41 -1.33
C MET A 1 -18.01 -9.74 -0.19
N ASP A 2 -16.82 -9.21 -0.43
CA ASP A 2 -16.01 -8.64 0.65
C ASP A 2 -16.58 -7.27 1.04
N ILE A 3 -16.84 -7.10 2.34
CA ILE A 3 -17.53 -5.92 2.88
C ILE A 3 -16.52 -4.76 2.90
N VAL A 4 -16.54 -3.92 1.87
CA VAL A 4 -15.84 -2.64 1.90
C VAL A 4 -16.56 -1.75 2.93
N PRO A 5 -15.86 -1.18 3.93
CA PRO A 5 -16.49 -0.33 4.93
C PRO A 5 -17.32 0.80 4.29
N MET A 6 -18.57 1.00 4.73
CA MET A 6 -19.45 2.03 4.17
C MET A 6 -18.81 3.42 4.17
N LYS A 7 -17.92 3.72 5.12
CA LYS A 7 -17.17 4.99 5.19
C LYS A 7 -16.25 5.23 3.98
N ILE A 8 -15.81 4.17 3.32
CA ILE A 8 -15.00 4.24 2.09
C ILE A 8 -15.95 4.32 0.89
N VAL A 9 -16.93 3.42 0.83
CA VAL A 9 -17.92 3.33 -0.28
C VAL A 9 -18.72 4.63 -0.46
N SER A 10 -19.16 5.26 0.63
CA SER A 10 -19.92 6.51 0.57
C SER A 10 -19.05 7.74 0.28
N ASN A 11 -17.73 7.59 0.30
CA ASN A 11 -16.83 8.72 0.18
C ASN A 11 -16.40 8.91 -1.27
N SER A 12 -17.05 9.86 -1.96
CA SER A 12 -16.73 10.26 -3.33
C SER A 12 -15.26 10.68 -3.52
N LYS A 13 -14.56 11.04 -2.43
CA LYS A 13 -13.11 11.30 -2.42
C LYS A 13 -12.31 10.04 -2.78
N TYR A 14 -12.75 8.86 -2.34
CA TYR A 14 -12.01 7.59 -2.43
C TYR A 14 -12.68 6.58 -3.38
N TYR A 15 -14.01 6.52 -3.45
CA TYR A 15 -14.79 5.46 -4.12
C TYR A 15 -15.24 5.77 -5.56
N PRO A 16 -14.39 6.38 -6.39
CA PRO A 16 -14.19 5.74 -7.69
C PRO A 16 -12.73 5.35 -7.93
N PHE A 17 -11.79 6.00 -7.24
CA PHE A 17 -10.36 5.80 -7.45
C PHE A 17 -9.86 4.45 -6.94
N PHE A 18 -10.53 3.91 -5.92
CA PHE A 18 -10.17 2.63 -5.30
C PHE A 18 -11.29 1.59 -5.41
N LYS A 19 -12.13 1.72 -6.43
CA LYS A 19 -13.08 0.65 -6.76
C LYS A 19 -12.26 -0.63 -7.04
N ASP A 20 -12.69 -1.74 -6.47
CA ASP A 20 -12.05 -3.06 -6.60
C ASP A 20 -10.66 -3.20 -5.94
N CYS A 21 -10.22 -2.17 -5.19
CA CYS A 21 -9.07 -2.26 -4.30
C CYS A 21 -9.40 -3.16 -3.10
N ILE A 22 -8.66 -4.25 -2.91
CA ILE A 22 -8.90 -5.21 -1.82
C ILE A 22 -8.01 -4.98 -0.60
N GLY A 23 -6.96 -4.17 -0.73
CA GLY A 23 -6.10 -3.80 0.39
C GLY A 23 -4.89 -2.99 -0.05
N ALA A 24 -4.03 -2.63 0.90
CA ALA A 24 -2.72 -2.06 0.62
C ALA A 24 -1.64 -2.96 1.22
N ILE A 25 -0.58 -3.18 0.46
CA ILE A 25 0.63 -3.87 0.88
C ILE A 25 1.68 -2.79 1.09
N ASP A 26 1.93 -2.49 2.36
CA ASP A 26 3.02 -1.63 2.77
C ASP A 26 4.14 -2.51 3.32
N GLY A 27 5.38 -2.15 2.99
CA GLY A 27 6.53 -2.78 3.59
C GLY A 27 6.53 -2.49 5.08
N THR A 28 6.46 -3.53 5.91
CA THR A 28 6.76 -3.36 7.32
C THR A 28 8.24 -2.96 7.43
N HIS A 29 8.54 -1.83 8.10
CA HIS A 29 9.89 -1.50 8.60
C HIS A 29 10.38 -2.52 9.66
N VAL A 30 10.33 -3.80 9.35
CA VAL A 30 11.07 -4.87 10.01
C VAL A 30 12.39 -4.90 9.27
N ALA A 31 13.50 -4.85 10.00
CA ALA A 31 14.82 -4.89 9.42
C ALA A 31 15.10 -6.29 8.83
N ALA A 32 14.51 -6.61 7.68
CA ALA A 32 14.93 -7.70 6.82
C ALA A 32 16.23 -7.23 6.15
N ARG A 33 17.34 -7.28 6.89
CA ARG A 33 18.64 -6.69 6.56
C ARG A 33 19.28 -7.18 5.24
N LEU A 34 18.61 -8.04 4.46
CA LEU A 34 19.15 -8.68 3.27
C LEU A 34 18.27 -8.58 2.00
N ALA A 35 17.02 -8.09 2.07
CA ALA A 35 16.21 -7.91 0.87
C ALA A 35 15.25 -6.72 0.96
N ASN A 36 14.99 -6.10 -0.20
CA ASN A 36 13.95 -5.09 -0.30
C ASN A 36 12.55 -5.74 -0.21
N ASP A 37 11.55 -4.96 0.20
CA ASP A 37 10.18 -5.44 0.39
C ASP A 37 9.58 -6.01 -0.92
N SER A 38 10.01 -5.50 -2.07
CA SER A 38 9.59 -5.98 -3.39
C SER A 38 10.06 -7.41 -3.66
N CYS A 39 11.27 -7.78 -3.25
CA CYS A 39 11.79 -9.14 -3.36
C CYS A 39 11.01 -10.09 -2.44
N ILE A 40 10.70 -9.65 -1.22
CA ILE A 40 9.90 -10.45 -0.27
C ILE A 40 8.50 -10.69 -0.83
N LEU A 41 7.83 -9.66 -1.36
CA LEU A 41 6.51 -9.83 -1.97
C LEU A 41 6.55 -10.77 -3.17
N LEU A 42 7.54 -10.65 -4.04
CA LEU A 42 7.70 -11.55 -5.18
C LEU A 42 7.94 -13.00 -4.73
N GLU A 43 8.72 -13.22 -3.68
CA GLU A 43 8.92 -14.55 -3.09
C GLU A 43 7.62 -15.11 -2.49
N CYS A 44 6.86 -14.28 -1.79
CA CYS A 44 5.54 -14.64 -1.26
C CYS A 44 4.56 -15.03 -2.36
N ILE A 45 4.59 -14.34 -3.51
CA ILE A 45 3.74 -14.64 -4.66
C ILE A 45 4.17 -15.93 -5.37
N LYS A 46 5.49 -16.16 -5.48
CA LYS A 46 6.05 -17.32 -6.19
C LYS A 46 5.89 -18.63 -5.41
N ASN A 47 5.94 -18.57 -4.09
CA ASN A 47 5.92 -19.76 -3.25
C ASN A 47 4.48 -20.03 -2.73
N PRO A 48 3.81 -21.10 -3.20
CA PRO A 48 2.44 -21.44 -2.79
C PRO A 48 2.29 -21.70 -1.28
N GLU A 49 3.36 -22.12 -0.59
CA GLU A 49 3.36 -22.38 0.85
C GLU A 49 3.11 -21.12 1.68
N ASN A 50 3.43 -19.94 1.14
CA ASN A 50 3.19 -18.66 1.81
C ASN A 50 1.69 -18.29 1.86
N LYS A 51 0.81 -19.06 1.21
CA LYS A 51 -0.66 -18.88 1.18
C LYS A 51 -1.10 -17.46 0.79
N PHE A 52 -0.23 -16.71 0.10
CA PHE A 52 -0.55 -15.39 -0.38
C PHE A 52 -1.54 -15.51 -1.54
N SER A 53 -2.73 -14.92 -1.37
CA SER A 53 -3.78 -14.96 -2.38
C SER A 53 -3.71 -13.72 -3.27
N MET A 54 -3.37 -13.92 -4.53
CA MET A 54 -3.49 -12.86 -5.54
C MET A 54 -4.97 -12.47 -5.73
N PRO A 55 -5.25 -11.18 -5.98
CA PRO A 55 -6.60 -10.70 -6.25
C PRO A 55 -7.23 -11.40 -7.45
N LYS A 56 -8.57 -11.45 -7.47
CA LYS A 56 -9.33 -11.93 -8.64
C LYS A 56 -9.17 -10.96 -9.81
N ARG A 57 -9.65 -11.37 -11.00
CA ARG A 57 -9.74 -10.47 -12.16
C ARG A 57 -10.46 -9.18 -11.76
N ASP A 58 -9.88 -8.04 -12.16
CA ASP A 58 -10.30 -6.66 -11.86
C ASP A 58 -10.07 -6.16 -10.42
N GLN A 59 -9.56 -6.99 -9.52
CA GLN A 59 -9.16 -6.58 -8.17
C GLN A 59 -7.67 -6.27 -8.08
N TYR A 60 -7.26 -5.44 -7.13
CA TYR A 60 -5.85 -5.11 -6.90
C TYR A 60 -5.53 -4.72 -5.45
N TYR A 61 -4.27 -4.90 -5.09
CA TYR A 61 -3.64 -4.29 -3.92
C TYR A 61 -2.94 -3.00 -4.30
N LEU A 62 -3.02 -1.97 -3.45
CA LEU A 62 -2.14 -0.81 -3.54
C LEU A 62 -0.77 -1.15 -2.97
N VAL A 63 0.30 -0.75 -3.65
CA VAL A 63 1.68 -1.05 -3.25
C VAL A 63 2.54 0.20 -3.24
N ASN A 64 3.70 0.16 -2.60
CA ASN A 64 4.62 1.30 -2.60
C ASN A 64 5.28 1.53 -3.96
N LEU A 65 5.86 2.74 -4.15
CA LEU A 65 6.60 3.10 -5.36
C LEU A 65 7.76 2.15 -5.71
N GLY A 66 8.34 1.49 -4.71
CA GLY A 66 9.42 0.51 -4.86
C GLY A 66 8.99 -0.82 -5.47
N TYR A 67 7.69 -1.07 -5.58
CA TYR A 67 7.14 -2.27 -6.21
C TYR A 67 6.88 -2.02 -7.70
N SER A 68 6.89 -3.12 -8.47
CA SER A 68 6.54 -3.08 -9.89
C SER A 68 5.02 -3.17 -10.05
N ASN A 69 4.46 -2.32 -10.92
CA ASN A 69 3.07 -2.46 -11.36
C ASN A 69 2.90 -3.77 -12.13
N MET A 70 1.90 -4.56 -11.77
CA MET A 70 1.52 -5.79 -12.47
C MET A 70 0.04 -6.11 -12.20
N PRO A 71 -0.59 -7.03 -12.95
CA PRO A 71 -1.97 -7.41 -12.66
C PRO A 71 -2.15 -7.76 -11.17
N GLY A 72 -3.07 -7.06 -10.51
CA GLY A 72 -3.33 -7.23 -9.09
C GLY A 72 -2.48 -6.37 -8.13
N LEU A 73 -1.45 -5.65 -8.59
CA LEU A 73 -0.65 -4.74 -7.78
C LEU A 73 -0.53 -3.37 -8.44
N LEU A 74 -0.92 -2.32 -7.72
CA LEU A 74 -0.97 -0.95 -8.24
C LEU A 74 -0.16 0.01 -7.35
N ALA A 75 0.97 0.47 -7.88
CA ALA A 75 1.87 1.47 -7.32
C ALA A 75 1.47 2.89 -7.77
N PRO A 76 1.94 3.94 -7.07
CA PRO A 76 1.78 5.32 -7.49
C PRO A 76 2.35 5.58 -8.89
N PHE A 77 1.76 6.55 -9.59
CA PHE A 77 2.29 7.05 -10.86
C PHE A 77 3.65 7.71 -10.65
N ARG A 78 4.64 7.26 -11.41
CA ARG A 78 6.01 7.81 -11.40
C ARG A 78 6.05 9.15 -12.12
N GLY A 79 6.98 10.03 -11.73
CA GLY A 79 7.16 11.34 -12.35
C GLY A 79 6.13 12.40 -11.95
N GLN A 80 5.16 12.05 -11.11
CA GLN A 80 4.17 12.98 -10.55
C GLN A 80 4.40 13.21 -9.06
N ARG A 81 3.85 14.30 -8.51
CA ARG A 81 3.91 14.57 -7.06
C ARG A 81 3.19 13.46 -6.29
N TYR A 82 3.71 13.10 -5.11
CA TYR A 82 3.20 12.00 -4.29
C TYR A 82 3.08 12.33 -2.81
N HIS A 83 4.01 13.08 -2.21
CA HIS A 83 3.97 13.29 -0.77
C HIS A 83 2.86 14.28 -0.41
N LEU A 84 2.07 13.99 0.63
CA LEU A 84 0.97 14.85 1.08
C LEU A 84 1.43 16.29 1.38
N ARG A 85 2.69 16.47 1.80
CA ARG A 85 3.29 17.80 2.06
C ARG A 85 3.38 18.64 0.79
N ASP A 86 3.71 18.03 -0.35
CA ASP A 86 3.83 18.68 -1.67
C ASP A 86 2.51 19.33 -2.14
N PHE A 87 1.38 18.88 -1.59
CA PHE A 87 0.04 19.38 -1.88
C PHE A 87 -0.50 20.35 -0.82
N ARG A 88 0.18 20.51 0.33
CA ARG A 88 -0.24 21.42 1.42
C ARG A 88 0.45 22.78 1.34
N GLU A 89 1.72 22.83 0.95
CA GLU A 89 2.56 24.02 1.06
C GLU A 89 2.43 25.00 -0.11
N ARG A 90 1.91 24.55 -1.25
CA ARG A 90 1.63 25.40 -2.42
C ARG A 90 0.15 25.28 -2.71
N GLY A 91 -0.56 26.39 -2.92
CA GLY A 91 -2.02 26.45 -3.21
C GLY A 91 -2.46 25.71 -4.49
N HIS A 92 -2.14 24.42 -4.59
CA HIS A 92 -2.20 23.61 -5.79
C HIS A 92 -2.76 22.25 -5.39
N ARG A 93 -4.09 22.20 -5.44
CA ARG A 93 -4.82 20.93 -5.53
C ARG A 93 -4.14 20.02 -6.56
N PRO A 94 -4.13 18.69 -6.34
CA PRO A 94 -3.59 17.76 -7.32
C PRO A 94 -4.21 18.02 -8.69
N ARG A 95 -3.38 18.09 -9.73
CA ARG A 95 -3.77 18.42 -11.10
C ARG A 95 -3.67 17.18 -11.99
N GLY A 96 -4.72 16.95 -12.77
CA GLY A 96 -4.78 15.76 -13.62
C GLY A 96 -5.07 14.49 -12.83
N ARG A 97 -5.34 13.40 -13.56
CA ARG A 97 -5.82 12.14 -12.98
C ARG A 97 -4.74 11.44 -12.15
N GLU A 98 -3.48 11.53 -12.59
CA GLU A 98 -2.35 10.87 -11.93
C GLU A 98 -1.98 11.50 -10.58
N GLU A 99 -1.87 12.83 -10.49
CA GLU A 99 -1.62 13.48 -9.19
C GLU A 99 -2.81 13.31 -8.24
N VAL A 100 -4.05 13.30 -8.76
CA VAL A 100 -5.23 13.02 -7.94
C VAL A 100 -5.12 11.60 -7.38
N PHE A 101 -4.83 10.61 -8.22
CA PHE A 101 -4.59 9.24 -7.76
C PHE A 101 -3.47 9.18 -6.72
N ASN A 102 -2.30 9.76 -7.00
CA ASN A 102 -1.15 9.76 -6.09
C ASN A 102 -1.46 10.43 -4.75
N TYR A 103 -2.14 11.57 -4.76
CA TYR A 103 -2.59 12.25 -3.54
C TYR A 103 -3.52 11.37 -2.70
N ARG A 104 -4.48 10.70 -3.35
CA ARG A 104 -5.41 9.79 -2.68
C ARG A 104 -4.69 8.55 -2.14
N HIS A 105 -3.77 7.99 -2.93
CA HIS A 105 -2.93 6.86 -2.56
C HIS A 105 -2.10 7.18 -1.32
N SER A 106 -1.39 8.30 -1.34
CA SER A 106 -0.57 8.81 -0.23
C SER A 106 -1.42 9.11 1.01
N SER A 107 -2.64 9.64 0.82
CA SER A 107 -3.60 9.86 1.91
C SER A 107 -4.03 8.57 2.58
N LEU A 108 -4.27 7.51 1.82
CA LEU A 108 -4.68 6.21 2.36
C LEU A 108 -3.50 5.54 3.06
N ARG A 109 -2.33 5.54 2.43
CA ARG A 109 -1.10 5.01 3.02
C ARG A 109 -0.79 5.68 4.37
N ASN A 110 -0.90 7.00 4.46
CA ASN A 110 -0.71 7.72 5.73
C ASN A 110 -1.66 7.23 6.83
N VAL A 111 -2.94 6.93 6.52
CA VAL A 111 -3.88 6.38 7.50
C VAL A 111 -3.40 5.00 7.98
N ILE A 112 -2.98 4.14 7.06
CA ILE A 112 -2.48 2.79 7.36
C ILE A 112 -1.21 2.85 8.21
N GLU A 113 -0.23 3.67 7.83
CA GLU A 113 1.00 3.90 8.58
C GLU A 113 0.73 4.44 9.98
N CYS A 114 -0.21 5.38 10.13
CA CYS A 114 -0.65 5.86 11.45
C CYS A 114 -1.27 4.73 12.28
N CYS A 115 -2.14 3.90 11.70
CA CYS A 115 -2.71 2.74 12.39
C CYS A 115 -1.63 1.77 12.87
N PHE A 116 -0.67 1.42 12.00
CA PHE A 116 0.46 0.58 12.40
C PHE A 116 1.37 1.24 13.44
N GLY A 117 1.54 2.57 13.39
CA GLY A 117 2.25 3.33 14.42
C GLY A 117 1.59 3.19 15.80
N ILE A 118 0.26 3.32 15.85
CA ILE A 118 -0.52 3.12 17.08
C ILE A 118 -0.38 1.67 17.57
N LEU A 119 -0.49 0.69 16.66
CA LEU A 119 -0.34 -0.73 17.02
C LEU A 119 1.06 -1.02 17.58
N LYS A 120 2.12 -0.51 16.95
CA LYS A 120 3.51 -0.66 17.42
C LYS A 120 3.76 0.04 18.76
N ALA A 121 3.08 1.15 19.02
CA ALA A 121 3.15 1.84 20.31
C ALA A 121 2.48 1.02 21.42
N ARG A 122 1.33 0.41 21.12
CA ARG A 122 0.54 -0.40 22.07
C ARG A 122 1.12 -1.79 22.30
N PHE A 123 1.70 -2.41 21.26
CA PHE A 123 2.19 -3.79 21.29
C PHE A 123 3.69 -3.83 20.94
N PRO A 124 4.59 -3.75 21.95
CA PRO A 124 6.04 -3.75 21.74
C PRO A 124 6.58 -4.97 20.99
N ILE A 125 5.87 -6.10 21.03
CA ILE A 125 6.22 -7.32 20.29
C ILE A 125 6.32 -7.07 18.77
N LEU A 126 5.53 -6.12 18.24
CA LEU A 126 5.58 -5.74 16.82
C LEU A 126 6.86 -4.97 16.44
N LYS A 127 7.66 -4.54 17.43
CA LYS A 127 8.98 -3.95 17.21
C LYS A 127 10.10 -4.99 17.19
N GLN A 128 9.84 -6.21 17.65
CA GLN A 128 10.83 -7.28 17.81
C GLN A 128 10.60 -8.44 16.83
N MET A 129 9.98 -8.18 15.68
CA MET A 129 9.72 -9.24 14.70
C MET A 129 11.04 -9.77 14.12
N PRO A 130 11.24 -11.11 14.11
CA PRO A 130 12.41 -11.71 13.51
C PRO A 130 12.43 -11.44 11.99
N PRO A 131 13.62 -11.38 11.37
CA PRO A 131 13.74 -11.18 9.93
C PRO A 131 13.11 -12.36 9.17
N TYR A 132 12.50 -12.07 8.02
CA TYR A 132 11.98 -13.11 7.14
C TYR A 132 13.15 -13.87 6.50
N PRO A 133 13.26 -15.20 6.66
CA PRO A 133 14.34 -15.98 6.06
C PRO A 133 14.08 -16.11 4.56
N ILE A 134 14.97 -15.51 3.75
CA ILE A 134 14.92 -15.67 2.31
C ILE A 134 15.84 -16.83 1.96
N LYS A 135 15.28 -17.85 1.30
CA LYS A 135 16.08 -18.94 0.74
C LYS A 135 16.79 -18.40 -0.50
N THR A 136 18.08 -18.13 -0.38
CA THR A 136 18.99 -17.88 -1.51
C THR A 136 19.33 -19.18 -2.22
#